data_AF-A0A5E4J1Z5-F1
#
_entry.id   AF-A0A5E4J1Z5-F1
#
_cell.length_a   1.000
_cell.length_b   1.000
_cell.length_c   1.000
_cell.angle_alpha   90.00
_cell.angle_beta   90.00
_cell.angle_gamma   90.00
#
_symmetry.space_group_name_H-M   'P 1'
#
loop_
_entity.id
_entity.type
_entity.pdbx_description
1 polymer ?
#
loop_
_entity_poly.entity_id
_entity_poly.type
_entity_poly.pdbx_seq_one_letter_code
_entity_poly.pdbx_strand_id
1 'polypeptide(L)'
;MKNIDDCFLRGLLRKVEPSRTKSEQSLLQARDWLYEARKNLDAEAYRSALSSAYLAIFHSARAVLFRDGIREKSHDCVGLSIFEAKAFTVVGFAKKRIDI
;
A
#
# COMPACT_ATOMS: atom_id res chain seq x y z
N MET A 1 9.09 9.44 -13.81
CA MET A 1 9.51 9.05 -12.45
C MET A 1 10.32 7.78 -12.58
N LYS A 2 11.60 7.76 -12.17
CA LYS A 2 12.53 6.67 -12.51
C LYS A 2 12.91 5.76 -11.33
N ASN A 3 12.83 6.24 -10.08
CA ASN A 3 13.15 5.49 -8.85
C ASN A 3 12.53 6.15 -7.60
N ILE A 4 12.55 5.47 -6.45
CA ILE A 4 11.99 6.01 -5.20
C ILE A 4 12.71 7.26 -4.70
N ASP A 5 14.00 7.41 -5.00
CA ASP A 5 14.82 8.56 -4.59
C ASP A 5 14.31 9.87 -5.21
N ASP A 6 13.89 9.84 -6.49
CA ASP A 6 13.24 10.99 -7.14
C ASP A 6 11.97 11.42 -6.39
N CYS A 7 11.21 10.46 -5.85
CA CYS A 7 10.03 10.78 -5.05
C CYS A 7 10.39 11.48 -3.73
N PHE A 8 11.49 11.10 -3.07
CA PHE A 8 11.96 11.80 -1.87
C PHE A 8 12.53 13.17 -2.20
N LEU A 9 13.37 13.29 -3.23
CA LEU A 9 13.96 14.56 -3.67
C LEU A 9 12.89 15.59 -4.05
N ARG A 10 11.83 15.16 -4.73
CA ARG A 10 10.70 16.01 -5.13
C ARG A 10 9.67 16.22 -4.00
N GLY A 11 9.91 15.66 -2.81
CA GLY A 11 9.04 15.78 -1.65
C GLY A 11 7.68 15.10 -1.78
N LEU A 12 7.56 14.19 -2.76
CA LEU A 12 6.38 13.34 -3.03
C LEU A 12 6.31 12.15 -2.06
N LEU A 13 7.46 11.72 -1.53
CA LEU A 13 7.59 10.91 -0.33
C LEU A 13 8.33 11.72 0.73
N ARG A 14 7.97 11.54 2.00
CA ARG A 14 8.65 12.19 3.12
C ARG A 14 8.88 11.22 4.26
N LYS A 15 10.05 11.32 4.88
CA LYS A 15 10.31 10.65 6.15
C LYS A 15 9.43 11.27 7.24
N VAL A 16 8.83 10.42 8.06
CA VAL A 16 7.99 10.73 9.20
C VAL A 16 8.22 9.68 10.28
N GLU A 17 7.69 9.90 11.48
CA GLU A 17 7.70 8.84 12.49
C GLU A 17 6.87 7.63 12.03
N PRO A 18 7.42 6.40 12.14
CA PRO A 18 6.68 5.17 11.96
C PRO A 18 5.38 5.17 12.78
N SER A 19 4.29 4.70 12.19
CA SER A 19 2.99 4.69 12.83
C SER A 19 2.23 3.39 12.58
N ARG A 20 2.22 2.53 13.60
CA ARG A 20 1.45 1.29 13.61
C ARG A 20 -0.05 1.55 13.41
N THR A 21 -0.61 2.53 14.13
CA THR A 21 -2.03 2.89 14.02
C THR A 21 -2.41 3.30 12.60
N LYS A 22 -1.63 4.16 11.94
CA LYS A 22 -1.92 4.58 10.55
C LYS A 22 -1.73 3.44 9.54
N SER A 23 -0.76 2.55 9.80
CA SER A 23 -0.58 1.33 9.04
C SER A 23 -1.82 0.43 9.14
N GLU A 24 -2.30 0.15 10.34
CA GLU A 24 -3.49 -0.68 10.59
C GLU A 24 -4.75 -0.06 9.98
N GLN A 25 -4.95 1.26 10.11
CA GLN A 25 -6.04 1.98 9.45
C GLN A 25 -5.99 1.84 7.92
N SER A 26 -4.79 1.89 7.32
CA SER A 26 -4.64 1.69 5.89
C SER A 26 -4.91 0.25 5.47
N LEU A 27 -4.55 -0.75 6.29
CA LEU A 27 -4.92 -2.16 6.05
C LEU A 27 -6.43 -2.39 6.10
N LEU A 28 -7.13 -1.77 7.05
CA LEU A 28 -8.60 -1.83 7.12
C LEU A 28 -9.22 -1.27 5.85
N GLN A 29 -8.76 -0.09 5.41
CA GLN A 29 -9.23 0.51 4.17
C GLN A 29 -8.93 -0.35 2.94
N ALA A 30 -7.75 -0.99 2.88
CA ALA A 30 -7.39 -1.91 1.80
C ALA A 30 -8.33 -3.12 1.73
N ARG A 31 -8.68 -3.71 2.88
CA ARG A 31 -9.62 -4.82 2.97
C ARG A 31 -11.01 -4.41 2.48
N ASP A 32 -11.49 -3.24 2.91
CA ASP A 32 -12.82 -2.77 2.54
C ASP A 32 -12.90 -2.46 1.03
N TRP A 33 -11.85 -1.87 0.44
CA TRP A 33 -11.78 -1.69 -1.02
C TRP A 33 -11.67 -2.99 -1.80
N LEU A 34 -10.98 -4.00 -1.27
CA LEU A 34 -10.91 -5.32 -1.90
C LEU A 34 -12.28 -6.01 -1.91
N TYR A 35 -13.04 -5.86 -0.82
CA TYR A 35 -14.41 -6.34 -0.74
C TYR A 35 -15.31 -5.64 -1.77
N GLU A 36 -15.21 -4.32 -1.90
CA GLU A 36 -15.94 -3.57 -2.93
C GLU A 36 -15.52 -3.95 -4.36
N ALA A 37 -14.23 -4.20 -4.59
CA ALA A 37 -13.73 -4.68 -5.88
C ALA A 37 -14.38 -6.01 -6.28
N ARG A 38 -14.55 -6.92 -5.31
CA ARG A 38 -15.20 -8.21 -5.53
C ARG A 38 -16.68 -8.05 -5.86
N LYS A 39 -17.41 -7.22 -5.11
CA LYS A 39 -18.81 -6.90 -5.42
C LYS A 39 -18.98 -6.31 -6.82
N ASN A 40 -18.12 -5.36 -7.18
CA ASN A 40 -18.16 -4.74 -8.50
C ASN A 40 -17.84 -5.73 -9.62
N LEU A 41 -16.94 -6.69 -9.36
CA LEU A 41 -16.63 -7.75 -10.32
C LEU A 41 -17.83 -8.69 -10.50
N ASP A 42 -18.45 -9.13 -9.40
CA ASP A 42 -19.61 -10.02 -9.41
C ASP A 42 -20.83 -9.36 -10.10
N ALA A 43 -20.92 -8.03 -10.06
CA ALA A 43 -21.92 -7.23 -10.76
C ALA A 43 -21.54 -6.85 -12.21
N GLU A 44 -20.43 -7.38 -12.74
CA GLU A 44 -19.88 -7.07 -14.06
C GLU A 44 -19.57 -5.57 -14.29
N ALA A 45 -19.47 -4.79 -13.21
CA ALA A 45 -19.11 -3.39 -13.24
C ALA A 45 -17.58 -3.24 -13.35
N TYR A 46 -16.99 -3.73 -14.45
CA TYR A 46 -15.54 -3.93 -14.59
C TYR A 46 -14.70 -2.66 -14.35
N ARG A 47 -15.16 -1.49 -14.80
CA ARG A 47 -14.45 -0.22 -14.57
C ARG A 47 -14.40 0.16 -13.09
N SER A 48 -15.49 -0.11 -12.36
CA SER A 48 -15.57 0.09 -10.92
C SER A 48 -14.75 -0.95 -10.18
N ALA A 49 -14.79 -2.22 -10.60
CA ALA A 49 -13.98 -3.29 -10.04
C ALA A 49 -12.48 -2.97 -10.13
N LEU A 50 -12.03 -2.50 -11.30
CA LEU A 50 -10.65 -2.09 -11.52
C LEU A 50 -10.24 -0.92 -10.62
N SER A 51 -11.09 0.11 -10.53
CA SER A 51 -10.85 1.27 -9.66
C SER A 51 -10.74 0.88 -8.18
N SER A 52 -11.67 0.04 -7.69
CA SER A 52 -11.65 -0.46 -6.31
C SER A 52 -10.43 -1.34 -6.03
N ALA A 53 -10.04 -2.20 -6.98
CA ALA A 53 -8.84 -3.03 -6.85
C ALA A 53 -7.56 -2.18 -6.77
N TYR A 54 -7.46 -1.13 -7.59
CA TYR A 54 -6.35 -0.17 -7.52
C TYR A 54 -6.28 0.50 -6.14
N LEU A 55 -7.42 0.93 -5.58
CA LEU A 55 -7.47 1.52 -4.24
C LEU A 55 -7.05 0.53 -3.15
N ALA A 56 -7.45 -0.74 -3.26
CA ALA A 56 -7.00 -1.79 -2.34
C ALA A 56 -5.47 -1.94 -2.34
N ILE A 57 -4.84 -1.94 -3.52
CA ILE A 57 -3.37 -1.97 -3.66
C ILE A 57 -2.74 -0.72 -3.07
N PHE A 58 -3.27 0.47 -3.40
CA PHE A 58 -2.78 1.75 -2.89
C PHE A 58 -2.77 1.80 -1.37
N HIS A 59 -3.86 1.39 -0.73
CA HIS A 59 -3.96 1.39 0.73
C HIS A 59 -3.07 0.31 1.38
N SER A 60 -2.85 -0.82 0.71
CA SER A 60 -1.90 -1.84 1.15
C SER A 60 -0.46 -1.31 1.12
N ALA A 61 -0.07 -0.63 0.05
CA ALA A 61 1.22 0.03 -0.10
C ALA A 61 1.42 1.11 0.97
N ARG A 62 0.39 1.93 1.18
CA ARG A 62 0.41 2.98 2.20
C ARG A 62 0.57 2.44 3.62
N ALA A 63 0.00 1.27 3.93
CA ALA A 63 0.23 0.63 5.21
C ALA A 63 1.71 0.34 5.46
N VAL A 64 2.40 -0.21 4.45
CA VAL A 64 3.84 -0.46 4.49
C VAL A 64 4.62 0.85 4.66
N LEU A 65 4.27 1.90 3.92
CA LEU A 65 4.91 3.21 4.05
C LEU A 65 4.78 3.77 5.48
N PHE A 66 3.59 3.72 6.09
CA PHE A 66 3.40 4.19 7.46
C PHE A 66 4.15 3.34 8.49
N ARG A 67 4.24 2.03 8.29
CA ARG A 67 5.07 1.13 9.12
C ARG A 67 6.54 1.53 9.05
N ASP A 68 7.02 1.95 7.89
CA ASP A 68 8.43 2.28 7.63
C ASP A 68 8.77 3.76 7.86
N GLY A 69 7.84 4.55 8.41
CA GLY A 69 8.07 5.97 8.68
C GLY A 69 8.17 6.80 7.39
N ILE A 70 7.37 6.47 6.40
CA ILE A 70 7.27 7.19 5.13
C ILE A 70 5.82 7.64 4.93
N ARG A 71 5.63 8.91 4.56
CA ARG A 71 4.34 9.46 4.18
C ARG A 71 4.37 9.85 2.71
N GLU A 72 3.40 9.37 1.96
CA GLU A 72 3.14 9.79 0.59
C GLU A 72 2.44 11.15 0.52
N LYS A 73 2.76 11.90 -0.54
CA LYS A 73 2.09 13.14 -0.94
C LYS A 73 1.56 13.10 -2.38
N SER A 74 1.85 12.04 -3.13
CA SER A 74 1.33 11.80 -4.48
C SER A 74 0.96 10.34 -4.66
N HIS A 75 -0.13 10.09 -5.37
CA HIS A 75 -0.58 8.75 -5.75
C HIS A 75 0.45 8.02 -6.64
N ASP A 76 1.15 8.76 -7.51
CA ASP A 76 2.11 8.18 -8.46
C ASP A 76 3.26 7.47 -7.75
N CYS A 77 3.75 8.04 -6.64
CA CYS A 77 4.87 7.50 -5.88
C CYS A 77 4.51 6.25 -5.05
N VAL A 78 3.23 6.02 -4.76
CA VAL A 78 2.77 4.82 -4.06
C VAL A 78 2.83 3.59 -4.98
N GLY A 79 2.58 3.78 -6.28
CA GLY A 79 2.77 2.72 -7.26
C GLY A 79 4.23 2.27 -7.39
N LEU A 80 5.20 3.14 -7.11
CA LEU A 80 6.63 2.81 -7.21
C LEU A 80 7.15 2.11 -5.94
N SER A 81 6.62 2.47 -4.77
CA SER A 81 7.04 1.88 -3.49
C SER A 81 6.72 0.39 -3.39
N ILE A 82 5.64 -0.09 -4.00
CA ILE A 82 5.30 -1.53 -4.07
C ILE A 82 6.28 -2.36 -4.89
N PHE A 83 6.89 -1.79 -5.94
CA PHE A 83 7.89 -2.52 -6.74
C PHE A 83 9.24 -2.59 -6.02
N GLU A 84 9.64 -1.54 -5.31
CA GLU A 84 10.91 -1.51 -4.58
C GLU A 84 10.82 -2.15 -3.17
N ALA A 85 9.64 -2.17 -2.54
CA ALA A 85 9.41 -2.86 -1.26
C ALA A 85 9.59 -4.40 -1.33
N LYS A 86 9.78 -4.96 -2.53
CA LYS A 86 10.27 -6.34 -2.73
C LYS A 86 11.57 -6.62 -1.96
N ALA A 87 12.37 -5.61 -1.64
CA ALA A 87 13.59 -5.81 -0.87
C ALA A 87 13.40 -5.97 0.64
N PHE A 88 12.25 -5.55 1.23
CA PHE A 88 12.16 -5.44 2.70
C PHE A 88 11.03 -6.25 3.38
N THR A 89 9.96 -6.66 2.67
CA THR A 89 8.78 -7.23 3.36
C THR A 89 8.50 -8.72 3.10
N VAL A 90 9.04 -9.35 2.04
CA VAL A 90 8.79 -10.79 1.82
C VAL A 90 9.45 -11.67 2.90
N VAL A 91 10.54 -11.20 3.53
CA VAL A 91 11.28 -11.95 4.55
C VAL A 91 10.68 -11.81 5.96
N GLY A 92 9.88 -10.76 6.22
CA GLY A 92 9.41 -10.43 7.57
C GLY A 92 8.08 -11.07 7.99
N PHE A 93 7.20 -11.41 7.04
CA PHE A 93 5.89 -12.00 7.35
C PHE A 93 5.91 -13.53 7.49
N ALA A 94 6.94 -14.20 6.95
CA ALA A 94 7.03 -15.66 6.97
C ALA A 94 7.64 -16.25 8.26
N LYS A 95 8.17 -15.43 9.18
CA LYS A 95 8.90 -15.93 10.36
C LYS A 95 8.17 -15.83 11.70
N LYS A 96 6.88 -15.50 11.73
CA LYS A 96 6.09 -15.42 12.97
C LYS A 96 4.69 -16.07 12.89
N ARG A 97 4.58 -17.17 12.15
CA ARG A 97 3.55 -18.19 12.33
C ARG A 97 4.21 -19.56 12.22
N ILE A 98 4.79 -20.03 13.32
CA ILE A 98 4.90 -21.41 13.80
C ILE A 98 5.56 -21.21 15.17
N ASP A 99 4.73 -21.20 16.20
CA ASP A 99 5.06 -21.51 17.59
C ASP A 99 3.72 -21.97 18.20
N ILE A 100 3.33 -23.20 17.82
CA ILE A 100 2.54 -24.13 18.63
C ILE A 100 3.53 -25.23 19.01
#